data_AF-W1P9U0-F1
#
_entry.id   AF-W1P9U0-F1
#
_cell.length_a   1.000
_cell.length_b   1.000
_cell.length_c   1.000
_cell.angle_alpha   90.00
_cell.angle_beta   90.00
_cell.angle_gamma   90.00
#
_symmetry.space_group_name_H-M   'P 1'
#
loop_
_entity.id
_entity.type
_entity.pdbx_description
1 polymer ?
#
loop_
_entity_poly.entity_id
_entity_poly.type
_entity_poly.pdbx_seq_one_letter_code
_entity_poly.pdbx_strand_id
1 'polypeptide(L)' 'MALSPRSGTKSLDSSHSGPFSGLVICVTGLSKEARKQVMAATDKLGGEYSANLHPQCTHLVVQISY' A
#
# COMPACT_ATOMS: atom_id res chain seq x y z
N MET A 1 -16.89 26.20 17.16
CA MET A 1 -15.44 25.89 17.16
C MET A 1 -15.21 24.74 16.22
N ALA A 2 -14.12 24.81 15.44
CA ALA A 2 -13.98 24.26 14.10
C ALA A 2 -14.03 22.73 13.96
N LEU A 3 -14.36 22.34 12.72
CA LEU A 3 -14.29 21.01 12.13
C LEU A 3 -12.92 20.36 12.37
N SER A 4 -12.93 19.09 12.79
CA SER A 4 -11.82 18.17 12.53
C SER A 4 -12.37 16.98 11.76
N PRO A 5 -12.24 16.94 10.42
CA PRO A 5 -12.35 15.68 9.71
C PRO A 5 -11.09 14.89 10.09
N ARG A 6 -11.18 13.97 11.05
CA ARG A 6 -10.17 12.92 11.19
C ARG A 6 -10.34 12.00 9.98
N SER A 7 -9.72 12.41 8.88
CA SER A 7 -9.46 11.57 7.72
C SER A 7 -8.60 10.42 8.21
N GLY A 8 -9.25 9.30 8.43
CA GLY A 8 -8.67 8.10 9.02
C GLY A 8 -9.67 6.98 8.85
N THR A 9 -9.97 6.64 7.61
CA THR A 9 -10.66 5.41 7.24
C THR A 9 -9.77 4.21 7.60
N LYS A 10 -9.59 3.95 8.89
CA LYS A 10 -9.22 2.62 9.37
C LYS A 10 -10.52 1.84 9.49
N SER A 11 -10.94 1.24 8.38
CA SER A 11 -12.02 0.25 8.37
C SER A 11 -11.58 -0.92 9.25
N LEU A 12 -12.03 -0.90 10.50
CA LEU A 12 -12.05 -2.04 11.39
C LEU A 12 -13.26 -2.89 10.99
N ASP A 13 -13.04 -3.99 10.29
CA ASP A 13 -13.94 -5.14 10.30
C ASP A 13 -13.13 -6.45 10.33
N SER A 14 -13.09 -7.03 11.53
CA SER A 14 -13.38 -8.43 11.87
C SER A 14 -12.95 -9.55 10.89
N SER A 15 -11.95 -10.33 11.33
CA SER A 15 -11.71 -11.76 11.02
C SER A 15 -11.19 -12.19 9.64
N HIS A 16 -10.86 -11.29 8.71
CA HIS A 16 -10.00 -11.68 7.57
C HIS A 16 -9.05 -10.55 7.19
N SER A 17 -7.98 -10.37 7.99
CA SER A 17 -6.85 -9.53 7.60
C SER A 17 -6.24 -10.14 6.34
N GLY A 18 -6.49 -9.52 5.19
CA GLY A 18 -5.75 -9.87 3.97
C GLY A 18 -4.24 -9.84 4.26
N PRO A 19 -3.43 -10.61 3.53
CA PRO A 19 -2.02 -10.81 3.85
C PRO A 19 -1.21 -9.51 3.92
N PHE A 20 -1.73 -8.40 3.38
CA PHE A 20 -1.07 -7.09 3.39
C PHE A 20 -1.69 -6.09 4.36
N SER A 21 -2.64 -6.50 5.20
CA SER A 21 -3.27 -5.61 6.20
C SER A 21 -2.23 -4.97 7.11
N GLY A 22 -2.14 -3.63 7.06
CA GLY A 22 -1.19 -2.83 7.83
C GLY A 22 0.23 -2.79 7.27
N LEU A 23 0.48 -3.40 6.10
CA LEU A 23 1.76 -3.29 5.40
C LEU A 23 1.74 -2.13 4.41
N VAL A 24 2.85 -1.39 4.38
CA VAL A 24 3.12 -0.40 3.34
C VAL A 24 4.08 -1.02 2.34
N ILE A 25 3.61 -1.23 1.11
CA ILE A 25 4.36 -1.78 -0.01
C ILE A 25 4.87 -0.63 -0.88
N CYS A 26 6.18 -0.59 -1.01
CA CYS A 26 6.88 0.39 -1.83
C CYS A 26 7.47 -0.30 -3.05
N VAL A 27 7.40 0.34 -4.21
CA VAL A 27 7.92 -0.25 -5.45
C VAL A 27 8.90 0.67 -6.13
N THR A 28 9.96 0.10 -6.70
CA THR A 28 10.95 0.84 -7.49
C THR A 28 11.38 0.04 -8.71
N GLY A 29 11.73 0.73 -9.80
CA GLY A 29 12.15 0.10 -11.06
C GLY A 29 11.04 -0.65 -11.81
N LEU A 30 9.76 -0.45 -11.46
CA LEU A 30 8.64 -1.07 -12.16
C LEU A 30 8.17 -0.23 -13.37
N SER A 31 7.83 -0.90 -14.47
CA SER A 31 7.07 -0.29 -15.57
C SER A 31 5.71 0.23 -15.10
N LYS A 32 5.13 1.20 -15.81
CA LYS A 32 3.83 1.81 -15.46
C LYS A 32 2.72 0.76 -15.26
N GLU A 33 2.71 -0.29 -16.07
CA GLU A 33 1.73 -1.38 -15.98
C GLU A 33 1.94 -2.24 -14.73
N ALA A 34 3.17 -2.69 -14.47
CA ALA A 34 3.52 -3.48 -13.29
C ALA A 34 3.22 -2.71 -12.00
N ARG A 35 3.54 -1.42 -11.97
CA ARG A 35 3.20 -0.52 -10.87
C ARG A 35 1.69 -0.52 -10.58
N LYS A 36 0.86 -0.44 -11.63
CA LYS A 36 -0.60 -0.43 -11.51
C LYS A 36 -1.15 -1.78 -11.02
N GLN A 37 -0.55 -2.89 -11.46
CA GLN A 37 -0.88 -4.23 -10.97
C GLN A 37 -0.56 -4.39 -9.49
N VAL A 38 0.64 -3.97 -9.06
CA VAL A 38 1.04 -4.05 -7.65
C VAL A 38 0.15 -3.15 -6.78
N MET A 39 -0.17 -1.95 -7.24
CA MET A 39 -1.10 -1.06 -6.54
C MET A 39 -2.47 -1.72 -6.35
N ALA A 40 -3.07 -2.26 -7.42
CA ALA A 40 -4.37 -2.93 -7.36
C ALA A 40 -4.35 -4.19 -6.48
N ALA A 41 -3.27 -4.98 -6.55
CA ALA A 41 -3.09 -6.15 -5.68
C ALA A 41 -2.94 -5.73 -4.21
N THR A 42 -2.16 -4.68 -3.93
CA THR A 42 -1.92 -4.16 -2.59
C THR A 42 -3.23 -3.69 -1.96
N ASP A 43 -3.99 -2.88 -2.68
CA ASP A 43 -5.31 -2.39 -2.27
C ASP A 43 -6.30 -3.55 -2.03
N LYS A 44 -6.38 -4.49 -2.98
CA LYS A 44 -7.27 -5.65 -2.89
C LYS A 44 -6.94 -6.57 -1.71
N LEU A 45 -5.68 -6.62 -1.28
CA LEU A 45 -5.21 -7.43 -0.16
C LEU A 45 -5.20 -6.65 1.17
N GLY A 46 -5.70 -5.41 1.17
CA GLY A 46 -5.83 -4.56 2.36
C GLY A 46 -4.56 -3.84 2.80
N GLY A 47 -3.55 -3.77 1.94
CA GLY A 47 -2.31 -3.05 2.18
C GLY A 47 -2.33 -1.63 1.64
N GLU A 48 -1.32 -0.86 2.02
CA GLU A 48 -1.11 0.50 1.54
C GLU A 48 0.01 0.53 0.50
N TYR A 49 -0.27 1.11 -0.66
CA TYR A 49 0.72 1.24 -1.74
C TYR A 49 1.36 2.63 -1.71
N SER A 50 2.69 2.69 -1.71
CA SER A 50 3.45 3.93 -1.88
C SER A 50 4.41 3.86 -3.05
N ALA A 51 4.38 4.87 -3.91
CA ALA A 51 5.34 5.01 -5.00
C ALA A 51 6.67 5.65 -4.55
N ASN A 52 6.70 6.21 -3.34
CA ASN A 52 7.85 6.91 -2.79
C ASN A 52 8.47 6.10 -1.65
N LEU A 53 9.80 6.02 -1.62
CA LEU A 53 10.52 5.47 -0.47
C LEU A 53 10.27 6.36 0.75
N HIS A 54 9.60 5.79 1.74
CA HIS A 54 9.25 6.45 3.00
C HIS A 54 9.73 5.55 4.15
N PRO A 55 10.20 6.09 5.30
CA PRO A 55 10.66 5.28 6.44
C PRO A 55 9.59 4.34 7.02
N GLN A 56 8.32 4.47 6.63
CA GLN A 56 7.25 3.53 6.99
C GLN A 56 7.10 2.37 6.00
N CYS A 57 7.90 2.30 4.93
CA CYS A 57 7.91 1.17 4.00
C CYS A 57 8.34 -0.11 4.73
N THR A 58 7.46 -1.11 4.76
CA THR A 58 7.74 -2.42 5.37
C THR A 58 8.32 -3.39 4.35
N HIS A 59 7.92 -3.25 3.08
CA HIS A 59 8.29 -4.16 2.00
C HIS A 59 8.63 -3.34 0.75
N LEU A 60 9.78 -3.64 0.14
CA LEU A 60 10.25 -3.00 -1.08
C LEU A 60 10.25 -4.01 -2.22
N VAL A 61 9.43 -3.79 -3.24
CA VAL A 61 9.38 -4.60 -4.46
C VAL A 61 10.23 -3.94 -5.54
N VAL A 62 11.24 -4.67 -6.01
CA VAL A 62 12.14 -4.23 -7.07
C VAL A 62 12.04 -5.23 -8.22
N GLN A 63 11.75 -4.74 -9.43
CA GLN A 63 11.89 -5.57 -10.62
C GLN A 63 13.30 -5.37 -11.18
N ILE A 64 14.09 -6.43 -11.17
CA ILE A 64 15.40 -6.46 -11.79
C ILE A 64 15.20 -6.97 -13.22
N SER A 65 15.39 -6.10 -14.20
CA SER A 65 15.46 -6.48 -15.60
C SER A 65 16.94 -6.69 -15.95
N TYR A 66 17.32 -7.94 -16.26
CA TYR A 66 18.63 -8.28 -16.82
C TYR A 66 18.59 -8.19 -18.35
#